data_AF-A0A2T7TFP2-F1
#
_entry.id   AF-A0A2T7TFP2-F1
#
_cell.length_a   1.000
_cell.length_b   1.000
_cell.length_c   1.000
_cell.angle_alpha   90.00
_cell.angle_beta   90.00
_cell.angle_gamma   90.00
#
_symmetry.space_group_name_H-M   'P 1'
#
loop_
_entity.id
_entity.type
_entity.pdbx_description
1 polymer ?
#
loop_
_entity_poly.entity_id
_entity_poly.type
_entity_poly.pdbx_seq_one_letter_code
_entity_poly.pdbx_strand_id
1 'polypeptide(L)'
;MAPVGAVNGYAILATVAALPVSTWRYLWEPEDVRHLGPMAQDWHAAFGFNQDDTKIPLVDGLGVALVCVQALHRRVEELTVEVDRLREAASVNKPETAL
;
A
#
# COMPACT_ATOMS: atom_id res chain seq x y z
N MET A 1 9.95 14.78 -19.76
CA MET A 1 10.15 14.20 -18.43
C MET A 1 11.04 12.98 -18.59
N ALA A 2 12.05 12.81 -17.73
CA ALA A 2 12.94 11.64 -17.73
C ALA A 2 12.87 10.95 -16.36
N PRO A 3 13.00 9.62 -16.27
CA PRO A 3 13.04 8.93 -14.98
C PRO A 3 14.23 9.43 -14.16
N VAL A 4 14.00 9.78 -12.89
CA VAL A 4 15.05 10.29 -11.97
C VAL A 4 15.58 9.18 -11.05
N GLY A 5 14.95 8.01 -11.02
CA GLY A 5 15.41 6.86 -10.25
C GLY A 5 14.38 5.72 -10.20
N ALA A 6 14.83 4.54 -9.80
CA ALA A 6 13.94 3.42 -9.48
C ALA A 6 13.32 3.61 -8.09
N VAL A 7 12.11 3.09 -7.89
CA VAL A 7 11.41 3.10 -6.60
C VAL A 7 11.30 1.68 -6.04
N ASN A 8 11.45 1.52 -4.72
CA ASN A 8 11.15 0.26 -4.05
C ASN A 8 9.66 0.20 -3.71
N GLY A 9 8.88 -0.54 -4.50
CA GLY A 9 7.43 -0.64 -4.31
C GLY A 9 7.01 -1.25 -2.96
N TYR A 10 7.80 -2.15 -2.38
CA TYR A 10 7.48 -2.72 -1.06
C TYR A 10 7.67 -1.70 0.06
N ALA A 11 8.66 -0.82 -0.06
CA ALA A 11 8.86 0.28 0.89
C ALA A 11 7.69 1.28 0.81
N ILE A 12 7.27 1.66 -0.40
CA ILE A 12 6.10 2.53 -0.59
C ILE A 12 4.84 1.89 -0.03
N LEU A 13 4.61 0.59 -0.30
CA LEU A 13 3.48 -0.14 0.26
C LEU A 13 3.51 -0.17 1.80
N ALA A 14 4.67 -0.37 2.41
CA ALA A 14 4.81 -0.33 3.87
C ALA A 14 4.51 1.05 4.44
N THR A 15 4.98 2.12 3.79
CA THR A 15 4.64 3.50 4.17
C THR A 15 3.14 3.75 4.07
N VAL A 16 2.49 3.33 2.97
CA VAL A 16 1.03 3.47 2.81
C VAL A 16 0.26 2.67 3.86
N ALA A 17 0.71 1.45 4.18
CA ALA A 17 0.06 0.62 5.20
C ALA A 17 0.15 1.22 6.61
N ALA A 18 1.16 2.06 6.88
CA ALA A 18 1.33 2.75 8.15
C ALA A 18 0.62 4.13 8.20
N LEU A 19 0.16 4.66 7.06
CA LEU A 19 -0.47 5.98 7.02
C LEU A 19 -1.84 5.95 7.71
N PRO A 20 -2.13 6.90 8.62
CA PRO A 20 -3.46 7.07 9.17
C PRO A 20 -4.46 7.39 8.04
N VAL A 21 -5.56 6.65 7.98
CA VAL A 21 -6.69 6.94 7.10
C VAL A 21 -7.89 7.29 7.96
N SER A 22 -8.51 8.43 7.65
CA SER A 22 -9.69 8.91 8.34
C SER A 22 -10.67 9.54 7.37
N THR A 23 -11.89 9.78 7.84
CA THR A 23 -12.78 10.71 7.16
C THR A 23 -12.53 12.11 7.68
N TRP A 24 -12.38 13.08 6.79
CA TRP A 24 -12.12 14.47 7.14
C TRP A 24 -12.90 15.41 6.22
N ARG A 25 -12.92 16.70 6.55
CA ARG A 25 -13.45 17.78 5.72
C ARG A 25 -12.58 19.01 5.89
N TYR A 26 -12.57 19.90 4.90
CA TYR A 26 -12.02 21.22 5.12
C TYR A 26 -12.93 22.02 6.06
N LEU A 27 -12.32 22.95 6.80
CA LEU A 27 -13.07 23.79 7.76
C LEU A 27 -14.17 24.62 7.09
N TRP A 28 -13.96 25.02 5.84
CA TRP A 28 -14.88 25.81 5.03
C TRP A 28 -15.95 24.99 4.29
N GLU A 29 -15.85 23.66 4.30
CA GLU A 29 -16.85 22.81 3.65
C GLU A 29 -18.10 22.64 4.52
N PRO A 30 -19.27 22.41 3.89
CA PRO A 30 -20.49 22.01 4.58
C PRO A 30 -20.29 20.82 5.53
N GLU A 31 -21.12 20.74 6.58
CA GLU A 31 -20.97 19.75 7.65
C GLU A 31 -21.25 18.31 7.19
N ASP A 32 -21.88 18.10 6.04
CA ASP A 32 -22.18 16.80 5.44
C ASP A 32 -21.09 16.29 4.50
N VAL A 33 -20.15 17.14 4.06
CA VAL A 33 -19.05 16.73 3.18
C VAL A 33 -18.06 15.85 3.94
N ARG A 34 -17.68 14.72 3.33
CA ARG A 34 -16.64 13.82 3.85
C ARG A 34 -15.69 13.43 2.73
N HIS A 35 -14.42 13.68 2.95
CA HIS A 35 -13.32 13.08 2.19
C HIS A 35 -12.81 11.85 2.93
N LEU A 36 -12.25 10.90 2.19
CA LEU A 36 -11.62 9.70 2.75
C LEU A 36 -10.15 9.67 2.30
N GLY A 37 -9.25 9.58 3.26
CA GLY A 37 -7.83 9.47 2.97
C GLY A 37 -6.95 9.89 4.14
N PRO A 38 -5.62 9.90 3.96
CA PRO A 38 -4.71 10.51 4.91
C PRO A 38 -4.90 12.02 4.95
N MET A 39 -4.54 12.62 6.08
CA MET A 39 -4.33 14.07 6.15
C MET A 39 -3.10 14.43 5.30
N ALA A 40 -3.13 15.61 4.68
CA ALA A 40 -2.04 16.06 3.81
C ALA A 40 -0.71 16.23 4.56
N GLN A 41 -0.75 16.57 5.85
CA GLN A 41 0.43 16.70 6.70
C GLN A 41 1.09 15.34 6.97
N ASP A 42 0.28 14.32 7.27
CA ASP A 42 0.76 12.94 7.46
C ASP A 42 1.37 12.40 6.16
N TRP A 43 0.72 12.68 5.02
CA TRP A 43 1.24 12.37 3.69
C TRP A 43 2.58 13.05 3.43
N HIS A 44 2.68 14.35 3.71
CA HIS A 44 3.91 15.12 3.53
C HIS A 44 5.04 14.58 4.40
N ALA A 45 4.77 14.30 5.68
CA ALA A 45 5.74 13.70 6.60
C ALA A 45 6.21 12.31 6.12
N ALA A 46 5.34 11.53 5.48
CA ALA A 46 5.65 10.18 5.00
C ALA A 46 6.43 10.15 3.68
N PHE A 47 6.16 11.08 2.75
CA PHE A 47 6.70 11.01 1.38
C PHE A 47 7.59 12.19 0.98
N GLY A 48 7.34 13.39 1.50
CA GLY A 48 8.10 14.59 1.16
C GLY A 48 8.05 15.00 -0.32
N PHE A 49 7.05 14.55 -1.08
CA PHE A 49 6.96 14.79 -2.54
C PHE A 49 6.68 16.24 -2.92
N ASN A 50 6.05 17.02 -2.03
CA ASN A 50 5.61 18.38 -2.28
C ASN A 50 6.21 19.38 -1.28
N GLN A 51 6.25 20.67 -1.63
CA GLN A 51 6.71 21.72 -0.72
C GLN A 51 5.63 22.20 0.26
N ASP A 52 4.36 21.91 -0.01
CA ASP A 52 3.19 22.35 0.75
C ASP A 52 2.50 21.12 1.37
N ASP A 53 2.25 21.15 2.68
CA ASP A 53 1.69 20.06 3.48
C ASP A 53 0.15 20.11 3.59
N THR A 54 -0.51 21.02 2.86
CA THR A 54 -1.96 21.21 2.91
C THR A 54 -2.72 20.45 1.83
N LYS A 55 -2.02 19.85 0.86
CA LYS A 55 -2.62 19.15 -0.29
C LYS A 55 -1.85 17.90 -0.65
N ILE A 56 -2.56 16.91 -1.19
CA ILE A 56 -1.96 15.75 -1.85
C ILE A 56 -2.17 15.96 -3.36
N PRO A 57 -1.10 16.16 -4.16
CA PRO A 57 -1.25 16.25 -5.61
C PRO A 57 -1.87 14.97 -6.14
N LEU A 58 -2.94 15.08 -6.93
CA LEU A 58 -3.66 13.93 -7.46
C LEU A 58 -2.73 12.97 -8.24
N VAL A 59 -1.76 13.54 -8.99
CA VAL A 59 -0.77 12.77 -9.74
C VAL A 59 0.11 11.90 -8.83
N ASP A 60 0.51 12.43 -7.67
CA ASP A 60 1.35 11.70 -6.71
C ASP A 60 0.53 10.63 -5.98
N GLY A 61 -0.70 10.96 -5.58
CA GLY A 61 -1.65 10.02 -4.99
C GLY A 61 -1.91 8.81 -5.90
N LEU A 62 -2.16 9.05 -7.19
CA LEU A 62 -2.35 8.00 -8.18
C LEU A 62 -1.07 7.20 -8.43
N GLY A 63 0.09 7.86 -8.49
CA GLY A 63 1.38 7.18 -8.65
C GLY A 63 1.67 6.21 -7.51
N VAL A 64 1.48 6.65 -6.26
CA VAL A 64 1.64 5.81 -5.07
C VAL A 64 0.66 4.63 -5.10
N ALA A 65 -0.61 4.86 -5.47
CA ALA A 65 -1.60 3.80 -5.58
C ALA A 65 -1.18 2.72 -6.60
N LEU A 66 -0.72 3.11 -7.79
CA LEU A 66 -0.24 2.17 -8.82
C LEU A 66 0.97 1.36 -8.34
N VAL A 67 1.93 2.00 -7.68
CA VAL A 67 3.10 1.31 -7.09
C VAL A 67 2.66 0.29 -6.04
N CYS A 68 1.70 0.66 -5.18
CA CYS A 68 1.16 -0.26 -4.17
C CYS A 68 0.43 -1.44 -4.80
N VAL A 69 -0.36 -1.23 -5.85
CA VAL A 69 -1.03 -2.33 -6.59
C VAL A 69 -0.01 -3.29 -7.18
N GLN A 70 1.06 -2.78 -7.80
CA GLN A 70 2.13 -3.62 -8.33
C GLN A 70 2.86 -4.40 -7.24
N ALA A 71 3.13 -3.77 -6.08
CA ALA A 71 3.79 -4.43 -4.95
C ALA A 71 2.90 -5.50 -4.31
N LEU A 72 1.61 -5.22 -4.15
CA LEU A 72 0.63 -6.19 -3.65
C LEU A 72 0.47 -7.38 -4.60
N HIS A 73 0.41 -7.14 -5.92
CA HIS A 73 0.34 -8.21 -6.90
C HIS A 73 1.54 -9.16 -6.77
N ARG A 74 2.77 -8.64 -6.71
CA ARG A 74 3.96 -9.48 -6.49
C ARG A 74 3.89 -10.25 -5.16
N ARG A 75 3.45 -9.61 -4.08
CA ARG A 75 3.29 -10.27 -2.78
C ARG A 75 2.26 -11.39 -2.82
N VAL A 76 1.18 -11.24 -3.58
CA VAL A 76 0.18 -12.31 -3.79
C VAL A 76 0.78 -13.48 -4.55
N GLU A 77 1.53 -13.24 -5.63
CA GLU A 77 2.23 -14.30 -6.37
C GLU A 77 3.23 -15.05 -5.48
N GLU A 78 4.08 -14.33 -4.74
CA GLU A 78 5.04 -14.90 -3.79
C GLU A 78 4.36 -15.77 -2.72
N LEU A 79 3.27 -15.27 -2.12
CA LEU A 79 2.51 -16.01 -1.11
C LEU A 79 1.79 -17.22 -1.71
N THR A 80 1.32 -17.14 -2.94
CA THR A 80 0.67 -18.26 -3.63
C THR A 80 1.66 -19.41 -3.84
N VAL A 81 2.87 -19.11 -4.32
CA VAL A 81 3.94 -20.09 -4.48
C VAL A 81 4.31 -20.74 -3.14
N GLU A 82 4.45 -19.95 -2.06
CA GLU A 82 4.79 -20.52 -0.75
C GLU A 82 3.65 -21.38 -0.19
N VAL A 83 2.39 -20.98 -0.36
CA VAL A 83 1.24 -21.78 0.04
C VAL A 83 1.23 -23.14 -0.68
N ASP A 84 1.51 -23.16 -1.99
CA ASP A 84 1.55 -24.40 -2.75
C ASP A 84 2.71 -25.30 -2.31
N ARG A 85 3.91 -24.72 -2.09
CA ARG A 85 5.06 -25.44 -1.53
C ARG A 85 4.76 -26.07 -0.16
N LEU A 86 4.09 -25.32 0.72
CA LEU A 86 3.73 -25.81 2.05
C LEU A 86 2.66 -26.91 1.98
N ARG A 87 1.70 -26.81 1.04
CA ARG A 87 0.70 -27.86 0.80
C ARG A 87 1.34 -29.15 0.30
N GLU A 88 2.32 -29.07 -0.59
CA GLU A 88 3.10 -30.23 -1.03
C GLU A 88 3.89 -30.86 0.12
N ALA A 89 4.60 -30.04 0.91
CA ALA A 89 5.35 -30.56 2.05
C ALA A 89 4.44 -31.23 3.11
N ALA A 90 3.25 -30.67 3.35
CA ALA A 90 2.28 -31.22 4.28
C ALA A 90 1.62 -32.51 3.76
N SER A 91 1.44 -32.66 2.44
CA SER A 91 0.88 -33.89 1.86
C SER A 91 1.87 -35.05 1.91
N VAL A 92 3.17 -34.78 1.76
CA VAL A 92 4.24 -35.78 1.91
C VAL A 92 4.41 -36.22 3.38
N ASN A 93 4.18 -35.33 4.34
CA ASN A 93 4.35 -35.62 5.77
C ASN A 93 3.12 -36.25 6.46
N LYS A 94 2.07 -36.63 5.73
CA LYS A 94 0.95 -37.38 6.32
C LYS A 94 1.46 -38.81 6.64
N PRO A 95 1.59 -39.20 7.92
CA PRO A 95 2.02 -40.56 8.24
C PRO A 95 1.03 -41.53 7.63
N GLU A 96 1.54 -42.54 6.93
CA GLU A 96 0.78 -43.74 6.57
C GLU A 96 0.12 -44.23 7.86
N THR A 97 -1.21 -44.05 7.94
CA THR A 97 -2.00 -44.52 9.06
C THR A 97 -1.71 -46.00 9.21
N ALA A 98 -1.02 -46.36 10.30
CA ALA A 98 -0.70 -47.73 10.63
C ALA A 98 -1.99 -48.56 10.63
N LEU A 99 -1.91 -49.71 9.94
CA LEU A 99 -2.90 -50.78 9.86
C LEU A 99 -3.41 -51.20 11.25
#